data_AF-A0A6P5A5B3-F1
#
_entry.id   AF-A0A6P5A5B3-F1
#
_cell.length_a   1.000
_cell.length_b   1.000
_cell.length_c   1.000
_cell.angle_alpha   90.00
_cell.angle_beta   90.00
_cell.angle_gamma   90.00
#
_symmetry.space_group_name_H-M   'P 1'
#
loop_
_entity.id
_entity.type
_entity.pdbx_description
1 polymer ?
#
loop_
_entity_poly.entity_id
_entity_poly.type
_entity_poly.pdbx_seq_one_letter_code
_entity_poly.pdbx_strand_id
1 'polypeptide(L)'
;TIAPQNCADLSAMGIQTSGTYHVGHPQPFQVSCDMDTDGGGWTVIQRRQDGSVPFDNTWDVYVQGFGDVSEELWIGLEHLHSLTSQQQHELYVYLEDWEGNSKFARYSTFSVGDSTSKYTVTISGFTGDVTDDLTPAEARRSINGNMFSTKDHDNDANSANCAVSFGPSGWWFPESCGQALLNGQYLTGCNPYCPWAQGIVWEHWHANGMKYSLKKTVMMIRPSGFPASPFNTCQNGGTMAEGTPGTGVYTCTCPADWEWAFCEQAAIDDCASSPCTHGTCVDGLNSYSCNCEAGWEGVNCETGINECSSSPCTHGTCIDGLNSYTCTCEAGWTGDNCATVCLN
;
A
#
# COMPACT_ATOMS: atom_id res chain seq x y z
N THR A 1 -11.12 1.23 -6.31
CA THR A 1 -10.41 1.60 -5.06
C THR A 1 -8.93 1.60 -5.34
N ILE A 2 -8.19 2.50 -4.69
CA ILE A 2 -6.75 2.67 -4.88
C ILE A 2 -6.06 2.20 -3.59
N ALA A 3 -5.09 1.31 -3.74
CA ALA A 3 -4.42 0.60 -2.64
C ALA A 3 -2.89 0.81 -2.74
N PRO A 4 -2.35 1.87 -2.10
CA PRO A 4 -0.95 2.24 -2.21
C PRO A 4 -0.02 1.20 -1.56
N GLN A 5 1.06 0.85 -2.25
CA GLN A 5 2.07 -0.08 -1.76
C GLN A 5 3.13 0.63 -0.90
N ASN A 6 3.39 1.91 -1.16
CA ASN A 6 4.42 2.68 -0.48
C ASN A 6 4.12 4.20 -0.52
N CYS A 7 4.95 5.02 0.13
CA CYS A 7 4.78 6.47 0.15
C CYS A 7 4.94 7.14 -1.23
N ALA A 8 5.65 6.52 -2.17
CA ALA A 8 5.78 7.05 -3.52
C ALA A 8 4.46 6.95 -4.30
N ASP A 9 3.67 5.91 -4.05
CA ASP A 9 2.32 5.78 -4.61
C ASP A 9 1.40 6.88 -4.06
N LEU A 10 1.47 7.16 -2.75
CA LEU A 10 0.74 8.27 -2.13
C LEU A 10 1.14 9.62 -2.77
N SER A 11 2.44 9.84 -2.98
CA SER A 11 2.93 11.04 -3.66
C SER A 11 2.39 11.13 -5.10
N ALA A 12 2.43 10.03 -5.85
CA ALA A 12 1.88 9.96 -7.21
C ALA A 12 0.35 10.17 -7.24
N MET A 13 -0.35 9.82 -6.16
CA MET A 13 -1.77 10.12 -5.95
C MET A 13 -2.05 11.60 -5.64
N GLY A 14 -1.02 12.44 -5.50
CA GLY A 14 -1.17 13.86 -5.17
C GLY A 14 -1.19 14.16 -3.66
N ILE A 15 -0.91 13.16 -2.82
CA ILE A 15 -0.74 13.36 -1.37
C ILE A 15 0.68 13.87 -1.13
N GLN A 16 0.79 15.16 -0.83
CA GLN A 16 2.07 15.89 -0.74
C GLN A 16 2.40 16.36 0.68
N THR A 17 1.75 15.80 1.69
CA THR A 17 1.98 16.18 3.10
C THR A 17 2.73 15.06 3.80
N SER A 18 3.82 15.40 4.50
CA SER A 18 4.50 14.46 5.37
C SER A 18 3.60 14.06 6.54
N GLY A 19 3.67 12.80 6.93
CA GLY A 19 2.79 12.30 7.98
C GLY A 19 2.75 10.80 8.04
N THR A 20 1.67 10.29 8.60
CA THR A 20 1.51 8.87 8.86
C THR A 20 0.36 8.30 8.03
N TYR A 21 0.64 7.20 7.32
CA TYR A 21 -0.26 6.62 6.34
C TYR A 21 -0.25 5.10 6.41
N HIS A 22 -1.24 4.46 5.81
CA HIS A 22 -1.29 3.00 5.66
C HIS A 22 -0.92 2.59 4.23
N VAL A 23 0.05 1.69 4.09
CA VAL A 23 0.56 1.18 2.80
C VAL A 23 0.82 -0.32 2.88
N GLY A 24 1.25 -0.97 1.80
CA GLY A 24 1.64 -2.39 1.81
C GLY A 24 0.48 -3.37 1.62
N HIS A 25 -0.55 -2.98 0.85
CA HIS A 25 -1.69 -3.83 0.54
C HIS A 25 -1.27 -5.17 -0.11
N PRO A 26 -1.95 -6.29 0.17
CA PRO A 26 -3.30 -6.40 0.73
C PRO A 26 -3.37 -6.43 2.27
N GLN A 27 -2.24 -6.47 2.97
CA GLN A 27 -2.18 -6.43 4.44
C GLN A 27 -1.54 -5.10 4.87
N PRO A 28 -2.30 -4.00 4.87
CA PRO A 28 -1.73 -2.68 5.07
C PRO A 28 -1.18 -2.52 6.49
N PHE A 29 -0.08 -1.78 6.60
CA PHE A 29 0.54 -1.39 7.86
C PHE A 29 0.88 0.10 7.85
N GLN A 30 1.03 0.66 9.03
CA GLN A 30 1.26 2.09 9.22
C GLN A 30 2.73 2.44 8.96
N VAL A 31 2.98 3.50 8.20
CA VAL A 31 4.32 4.03 7.88
C VAL A 31 4.35 5.53 8.05
N SER A 32 5.55 6.08 8.27
CA SER A 32 5.78 7.51 8.12
C SER A 32 6.27 7.81 6.71
N CYS A 33 5.56 8.71 6.05
CA CYS A 33 5.94 9.24 4.75
C CYS A 33 6.57 10.62 4.90
N ASP A 34 7.76 10.78 4.33
CA ASP A 34 8.40 12.07 4.14
C ASP A 34 8.13 12.53 2.69
N MET A 35 7.36 13.62 2.58
CA MET A 35 6.98 14.25 1.32
C MET A 35 7.79 15.54 1.05
N ASP A 36 8.66 15.94 1.96
CA ASP A 36 9.38 17.22 1.92
C ASP A 36 10.80 17.06 1.36
N THR A 37 11.44 15.93 1.65
CA THR A 37 12.84 15.65 1.29
C THR A 37 12.94 15.20 -0.17
N ASP A 38 13.79 15.86 -0.97
CA ASP A 38 14.16 15.44 -2.34
C ASP A 38 12.95 15.07 -3.23
N GLY A 39 11.89 15.88 -3.20
CA GLY A 39 10.67 15.67 -3.99
C GLY A 39 9.68 14.65 -3.39
N GLY A 40 9.93 14.16 -2.18
CA GLY A 40 8.98 13.39 -1.39
C GLY A 40 8.82 11.93 -1.81
N GLY A 41 7.77 11.28 -1.30
CA GLY A 41 7.47 9.87 -1.59
C GLY A 41 8.36 8.88 -0.84
N TRP A 42 9.02 9.32 0.23
CA TRP A 42 9.94 8.49 1.00
C TRP A 42 9.21 7.75 2.12
N THR A 43 9.45 6.45 2.23
CA THR A 43 8.97 5.62 3.35
C THR A 43 10.07 5.53 4.39
N VAL A 44 9.83 6.04 5.60
CA VAL A 44 10.82 5.98 6.69
C VAL A 44 10.89 4.56 7.26
N ILE A 45 12.08 3.97 7.24
CA ILE A 45 12.33 2.59 7.69
C ILE A 45 13.04 2.54 9.05
N GLN A 46 13.72 3.61 9.43
CA GLN A 46 14.35 3.79 10.73
C GLN A 46 14.41 5.27 11.09
N ARG A 47 14.16 5.61 12.36
CA ARG A 47 14.35 6.97 12.89
C ARG A 47 14.93 6.94 14.30
N ARG A 48 15.97 7.75 14.53
CA ARG A 48 16.56 8.09 15.84
C ARG A 48 16.57 9.61 16.00
N GLN A 49 16.18 10.13 17.15
CA GLN A 49 16.07 11.57 17.40
C GLN A 49 16.12 11.99 18.88
N ASP A 50 15.82 11.10 19.82
CA ASP A 50 15.71 11.45 21.24
C ASP A 50 16.06 10.32 22.23
N GLY A 51 16.26 9.09 21.74
CA GLY A 51 16.58 7.92 22.56
C GLY A 51 15.40 7.37 23.35
N SER A 52 14.17 7.74 22.99
CA SER A 52 12.94 7.24 23.62
C SER A 52 12.71 5.75 23.38
N VAL A 53 13.27 5.18 22.31
CA VAL A 53 13.10 3.77 21.95
C VAL A 53 14.44 3.02 22.07
N PRO A 54 14.50 1.92 22.83
CA PRO A 54 15.70 1.08 22.89
C PRO A 54 15.84 0.27 21.61
N PHE A 55 17.05 0.24 21.02
CA PHE A 55 17.37 -0.55 19.83
C PHE A 55 18.15 -1.85 20.16
N ASP A 56 18.52 -2.06 21.43
CA ASP A 56 19.08 -3.34 21.89
C ASP A 56 17.96 -4.40 22.06
N ASN A 57 17.46 -4.90 20.94
CA ASN A 57 16.34 -5.84 20.87
C ASN A 57 16.76 -7.22 20.32
N THR A 58 15.85 -8.19 20.47
CA THR A 58 16.04 -9.55 19.96
C THR A 58 15.63 -9.66 18.48
N TRP A 59 16.00 -10.78 17.85
CA TRP A 59 15.62 -11.11 16.48
C TRP A 59 14.14 -10.92 16.19
N ASP A 60 13.26 -11.55 16.98
CA ASP A 60 11.81 -11.51 16.74
C ASP A 60 11.23 -10.09 16.79
N VAL A 61 11.81 -9.23 17.65
CA VAL A 61 11.40 -7.82 17.77
C VAL A 61 11.86 -7.03 16.53
N TYR A 62 13.08 -7.27 16.04
CA TYR A 62 13.56 -6.68 14.79
C TYR A 62 12.79 -7.15 13.55
N VAL A 63 12.32 -8.40 13.56
CA VAL A 63 11.46 -8.97 12.51
C VAL A 63 10.11 -8.25 12.45
N GLN A 64 9.47 -8.06 13.61
CA GLN A 64 8.14 -7.45 13.70
C GLN A 64 8.16 -5.92 13.54
N GLY A 65 9.25 -5.26 13.96
CA GLY A 65 9.29 -3.81 14.07
C GLY A 65 8.95 -3.33 15.49
N PHE A 66 9.39 -2.12 15.82
CA PHE A 66 9.19 -1.53 17.14
C PHE A 66 9.30 0.00 17.09
N GLY A 67 8.83 0.65 18.15
CA GLY A 67 8.76 2.10 18.26
C GLY A 67 7.43 2.67 17.77
N ASP A 68 7.40 3.98 17.51
CA ASP A 68 6.23 4.69 17.03
C ASP A 68 6.55 5.34 15.69
N VAL A 69 5.68 5.14 14.69
CA VAL A 69 5.82 5.69 13.34
C VAL A 69 6.00 7.22 13.31
N SER A 70 5.46 7.93 14.29
CA SER A 70 5.59 9.38 14.43
C SER A 70 6.85 9.82 15.19
N GLU A 71 7.52 8.91 15.90
CA GLU A 71 8.70 9.19 16.73
C GLU A 71 9.89 8.29 16.30
N GLU A 72 10.68 7.75 17.24
CA GLU A 72 11.70 6.76 16.94
C GLU A 72 11.08 5.41 16.57
N LEU A 73 11.60 4.79 15.50
CA LEU A 73 11.11 3.49 15.06
C LEU A 73 12.17 2.66 14.32
N TRP A 74 11.87 1.36 14.26
CA TRP A 74 12.36 0.42 13.27
C TRP A 74 11.14 -0.25 12.61
N ILE A 75 11.04 -0.20 11.28
CA ILE A 75 9.82 -0.61 10.54
C ILE A 75 9.50 -2.12 10.64
N GLY A 76 10.51 -2.94 10.94
CA GLY A 76 10.41 -4.40 10.93
C GLY A 76 10.97 -5.02 9.66
N LEU A 77 11.71 -6.12 9.79
CA LEU A 77 12.37 -6.78 8.65
C LEU A 77 11.37 -7.40 7.65
N GLU A 78 10.22 -7.90 8.11
CA GLU A 78 9.19 -8.44 7.22
C GLU A 78 8.54 -7.32 6.37
N HIS A 79 8.22 -6.19 7.00
CA HIS A 79 7.73 -5.02 6.27
C HIS A 79 8.78 -4.47 5.30
N LEU A 80 10.05 -4.39 5.73
CA LEU A 80 11.15 -3.91 4.88
C LEU A 80 11.38 -4.83 3.68
N HIS A 81 11.33 -6.14 3.87
CA HIS A 81 11.39 -7.13 2.80
C HIS A 81 10.19 -6.99 1.85
N SER A 82 8.97 -6.91 2.39
CA SER A 82 7.74 -6.72 1.62
C SER A 82 7.81 -5.50 0.70
N LEU A 83 8.27 -4.35 1.23
CA LEU A 83 8.41 -3.12 0.46
C LEU A 83 9.48 -3.24 -0.63
N THR A 84 10.65 -3.78 -0.29
CA THR A 84 11.81 -3.77 -1.20
C THR A 84 11.88 -4.94 -2.18
N SER A 85 11.03 -5.96 -2.03
CA SER A 85 10.97 -7.12 -2.93
C SER A 85 10.12 -6.86 -4.19
N GLN A 86 9.19 -5.90 -4.14
CA GLN A 86 8.30 -5.61 -5.28
C GLN A 86 9.03 -4.91 -6.43
N GLN A 87 9.98 -4.03 -6.10
CA GLN A 87 10.77 -3.26 -7.06
C GLN A 87 12.06 -2.77 -6.41
N GLN A 88 13.03 -2.37 -7.22
CA GLN A 88 14.27 -1.79 -6.72
C GLN A 88 13.98 -0.44 -6.04
N HIS A 89 14.53 -0.28 -4.83
CA HIS A 89 14.46 0.96 -4.09
C HIS A 89 15.83 1.63 -4.02
N GLU A 90 15.80 2.94 -3.89
CA GLU A 90 16.91 3.72 -3.38
C GLU A 90 16.76 3.90 -1.86
N LEU A 91 17.90 4.07 -1.19
CA LEU A 91 17.99 4.39 0.23
C LEU A 91 18.56 5.80 0.38
N TYR A 92 17.92 6.62 1.20
CA TYR A 92 18.43 7.89 1.68
C TYR A 92 18.63 7.81 3.19
N VAL A 93 19.82 8.22 3.64
CA VAL A 93 20.21 8.25 5.05
C VAL A 93 20.51 9.70 5.42
N TYR A 94 19.65 10.28 6.24
CA TYR A 94 19.86 11.58 6.85
C TYR A 94 20.61 11.42 8.18
N LEU A 95 21.57 12.31 8.43
CA LEU A 95 22.42 12.32 9.62
C LEU A 95 22.48 13.76 10.21
N GLU A 96 22.34 13.91 11.52
CA GLU A 96 22.47 15.20 12.24
C GLU A 96 23.38 15.04 13.46
N ASP A 97 24.26 16.01 13.66
CA ASP A 97 25.15 16.11 14.82
C ASP A 97 24.51 16.95 15.95
N TRP A 98 25.21 17.11 17.08
CA TRP A 98 24.67 17.84 18.23
C TRP A 98 24.73 19.35 18.08
N GLU A 99 25.49 19.83 17.11
CA GLU A 99 25.64 21.22 16.71
C GLU A 99 24.57 21.65 15.68
N GLY A 100 23.75 20.72 15.20
CA GLY A 100 22.70 20.94 14.21
C GLY A 100 23.19 20.95 12.76
N ASN A 101 24.42 20.50 12.50
CA ASN A 101 24.88 20.25 11.14
C ASN A 101 24.29 18.93 10.65
N SER A 102 23.83 18.95 9.40
CA SER A 102 23.25 17.78 8.76
C SER A 102 24.04 17.34 7.54
N LYS A 103 24.00 16.04 7.29
CA LYS A 103 24.64 15.34 6.19
C LYS A 103 23.74 14.23 5.66
N PHE A 104 24.05 13.72 4.47
CA PHE A 104 23.33 12.58 3.91
C PHE A 104 24.22 11.63 3.11
N ALA A 105 23.80 10.37 3.11
CA ALA A 105 24.26 9.32 2.21
C ALA A 105 23.07 8.79 1.41
N ARG A 106 23.29 8.43 0.14
CA ARG A 106 22.27 7.92 -0.76
C ARG A 106 22.80 6.74 -1.55
N TYR A 107 21.98 5.72 -1.73
CA TYR A 107 22.33 4.50 -2.44
C TYR A 107 21.25 4.23 -3.48
N SER A 108 21.62 4.15 -4.76
CA SER A 108 20.66 3.96 -5.85
C SER A 108 20.01 2.57 -5.86
N THR A 109 20.61 1.61 -5.15
CA THR A 109 20.07 0.26 -4.96
C THR A 109 20.04 -0.08 -3.49
N PHE A 110 18.88 -0.51 -3.01
CA PHE A 110 18.64 -1.03 -1.68
C PHE A 110 17.51 -2.08 -1.72
N SER A 111 17.76 -3.25 -1.15
CA SER A 111 16.73 -4.25 -0.88
C SER A 111 17.14 -5.18 0.26
N VAL A 112 16.14 -5.83 0.83
CA VAL A 112 16.31 -6.78 1.93
C VAL A 112 15.65 -8.10 1.55
N GLY A 113 16.40 -9.20 1.69
CA GLY A 113 15.91 -10.56 1.43
C GLY A 113 14.89 -11.03 2.47
N ASP A 114 14.38 -12.26 2.29
CA ASP A 114 13.40 -12.86 3.19
C ASP A 114 14.05 -13.52 4.43
N SER A 115 13.23 -14.12 5.29
CA SER A 115 13.70 -14.85 6.48
C SER A 115 14.59 -16.07 6.17
N THR A 116 14.47 -16.68 4.98
CA THR A 116 15.33 -17.79 4.52
C THR A 116 16.76 -17.29 4.30
N SER A 117 16.90 -16.11 3.69
CA SER A 117 18.17 -15.41 3.49
C SER A 117 18.66 -14.66 4.74
N LYS A 118 17.98 -14.80 5.87
CA LYS A 118 18.25 -14.01 7.10
C LYS A 118 18.26 -12.50 6.84
N TYR A 119 17.32 -12.05 6.02
CA TYR A 119 17.14 -10.65 5.64
C TYR A 119 18.44 -10.02 5.11
N THR A 120 19.14 -10.73 4.24
CA THR A 120 20.40 -10.24 3.65
C THR A 120 20.17 -8.91 2.93
N VAL A 121 21.02 -7.90 3.20
CA VAL A 121 20.93 -6.60 2.54
C VAL A 121 21.64 -6.63 1.19
N THR A 122 21.02 -6.03 0.19
CA THR A 122 21.67 -5.65 -1.07
C THR A 122 21.70 -4.13 -1.14
N ILE A 123 22.88 -3.53 -1.22
CA ILE A 123 23.04 -2.07 -1.22
C ILE A 123 24.22 -1.67 -2.11
N SER A 124 24.03 -0.67 -2.97
CA SER A 124 25.09 -0.15 -3.85
C SER A 124 24.76 1.21 -4.46
N GLY A 125 25.71 1.78 -5.20
CA GLY A 125 25.51 3.03 -5.94
C GLY A 125 25.55 4.26 -5.05
N PHE A 126 26.54 4.32 -4.16
CA PHE A 126 26.73 5.41 -3.21
C PHE A 126 26.90 6.78 -3.88
N THR A 127 26.22 7.76 -3.32
CA THR A 127 26.41 9.19 -3.49
C THR A 127 26.12 9.88 -2.14
N GLY A 128 26.56 11.11 -1.94
CA GLY A 128 26.30 11.83 -0.69
C GLY A 128 27.36 12.86 -0.39
N ASP A 129 27.23 13.53 0.75
CA ASP A 129 28.17 14.54 1.22
C ASP A 129 28.96 14.10 2.48
N VAL A 130 28.97 12.79 2.71
CA VAL A 130 29.82 12.03 3.64
C VAL A 130 30.67 11.02 2.88
N THR A 131 31.57 10.33 3.58
CA THR A 131 32.24 9.13 3.06
C THR A 131 31.32 7.91 3.18
N ASP A 132 31.46 6.96 2.26
CA ASP A 132 30.66 5.73 2.25
C ASP A 132 31.10 4.73 3.32
N ASP A 133 30.44 4.78 4.48
CA ASP A 133 30.71 3.88 5.61
C ASP A 133 29.80 2.64 5.64
N LEU A 134 28.78 2.57 4.78
CA LEU A 134 27.95 1.35 4.64
C LEU A 134 28.49 0.42 3.55
N THR A 135 29.00 0.95 2.44
CA THR A 135 29.58 0.15 1.35
C THR A 135 31.03 0.55 0.98
N PRO A 136 31.95 0.67 1.95
CA PRO A 136 33.35 0.94 1.68
C PRO A 136 33.96 -0.13 0.74
N ALA A 137 35.03 0.25 0.04
CA ALA A 137 35.71 -0.64 -0.90
C ALA A 137 36.28 -1.92 -0.23
N GLU A 138 36.57 -1.89 1.08
CA GLU A 138 36.96 -3.06 1.85
C GLU A 138 35.73 -3.95 2.14
N ALA A 139 35.59 -5.07 1.42
CA ALA A 139 34.44 -5.97 1.53
C ALA A 139 34.12 -6.42 2.98
N ARG A 140 35.15 -6.71 3.80
CA ARG A 140 35.01 -7.09 5.22
C ARG A 140 34.38 -6.01 6.11
N ARG A 141 34.24 -4.78 5.61
CA ARG A 141 33.62 -3.62 6.28
C ARG A 141 32.32 -3.17 5.62
N SER A 142 31.99 -3.73 4.45
CA SER A 142 30.81 -3.37 3.68
C SER A 142 29.63 -4.20 4.14
N ILE A 143 28.50 -3.57 4.46
CA ILE A 143 27.29 -4.27 4.86
C ILE A 143 26.67 -5.05 3.69
N ASN A 144 26.99 -4.69 2.44
CA ASN A 144 26.40 -5.31 1.26
C ASN A 144 26.62 -6.83 1.25
N GLY A 145 25.52 -7.58 1.12
CA GLY A 145 25.53 -9.04 1.10
C GLY A 145 25.60 -9.70 2.48
N ASN A 146 25.63 -8.94 3.58
CA ASN A 146 25.61 -9.53 4.93
C ASN A 146 24.18 -9.81 5.38
N MET A 147 24.06 -10.86 6.18
CA MET A 147 22.83 -11.23 6.88
C MET A 147 22.58 -10.25 8.03
N PHE A 148 21.32 -10.08 8.43
CA PHE A 148 21.01 -9.32 9.64
C PHE A 148 21.42 -10.14 10.87
N SER A 149 21.94 -9.50 11.91
CA SER A 149 22.30 -10.15 13.17
C SER A 149 21.77 -9.37 14.36
N THR A 150 21.48 -10.07 15.45
CA THR A 150 21.05 -9.53 16.73
C THR A 150 21.76 -10.27 17.87
N LYS A 151 21.62 -9.80 19.11
CA LYS A 151 22.28 -10.42 20.27
C LYS A 151 21.98 -11.91 20.46
N ASP A 152 20.80 -12.36 20.04
CA ASP A 152 20.32 -13.74 20.17
C ASP A 152 20.39 -14.54 18.86
N HIS A 153 20.74 -13.89 17.75
CA HIS A 153 20.93 -14.52 16.43
C HIS A 153 22.15 -13.93 15.74
N ASP A 154 23.30 -14.57 15.95
CA ASP A 154 24.58 -14.20 15.33
C ASP A 154 24.68 -14.80 13.92
N ASN A 155 24.47 -13.95 12.91
CA ASN A 155 24.64 -14.31 11.50
C ASN A 155 25.79 -13.51 10.86
N ASP A 156 26.65 -12.86 11.66
CA ASP A 156 27.77 -12.12 11.09
C ASP A 156 28.97 -13.05 10.84
N ALA A 157 29.97 -12.56 10.09
CA ALA A 157 31.15 -13.35 9.75
C ALA A 157 32.28 -13.22 10.78
N ASN A 158 32.07 -12.46 11.87
CA ASN A 158 33.07 -12.27 12.90
C ASN A 158 33.11 -13.48 13.84
N SER A 159 34.26 -13.72 14.47
CA SER A 159 34.41 -14.76 15.50
C SER A 159 33.69 -14.43 16.82
N ALA A 160 33.36 -13.16 17.04
CA ALA A 160 32.60 -12.66 18.16
C ALA A 160 31.31 -12.00 17.65
N ASN A 161 30.24 -12.07 18.43
CA ASN A 161 28.97 -11.48 18.04
C ASN A 161 29.06 -9.93 18.01
N CYS A 162 29.02 -9.34 16.80
CA CYS A 162 29.08 -7.89 16.64
C CYS A 162 27.85 -7.20 17.25
N ALA A 163 26.68 -7.82 17.17
CA ALA A 163 25.44 -7.33 17.77
C ALA A 163 25.48 -7.23 19.31
N VAL A 164 26.47 -7.85 19.96
CA VAL A 164 26.73 -7.73 21.41
C VAL A 164 27.91 -6.80 21.71
N SER A 165 28.98 -6.88 20.92
CA SER A 165 30.26 -6.23 21.23
C SER A 165 30.46 -4.87 20.57
N PHE A 166 29.74 -4.59 19.49
CA PHE A 166 29.85 -3.38 18.67
C PHE A 166 28.51 -2.62 18.69
N GLY A 167 28.22 -1.98 19.82
CA GLY A 167 26.97 -1.23 20.03
C GLY A 167 25.74 -2.14 20.06
N PRO A 168 25.34 -2.66 21.24
CA PRO A 168 24.25 -3.63 21.37
C PRO A 168 23.00 -3.22 20.60
N SER A 169 22.73 -3.91 19.48
CA SER A 169 21.66 -3.59 18.54
C SER A 169 21.58 -4.64 17.42
N GLY A 170 20.53 -4.58 16.60
CA GLY A 170 20.42 -5.34 15.36
C GLY A 170 20.95 -4.58 14.15
N TRP A 171 21.75 -5.22 13.31
CA TRP A 171 22.33 -4.62 12.10
C TRP A 171 22.81 -5.67 11.09
N TRP A 172 23.14 -5.22 9.87
CA TRP A 172 23.86 -6.01 8.87
C TRP A 172 25.37 -5.91 9.11
N PHE A 173 25.84 -6.53 10.19
CA PHE A 173 27.24 -6.46 10.57
C PHE A 173 28.13 -7.22 9.57
N PRO A 174 29.14 -6.57 8.98
CA PRO A 174 30.15 -7.26 8.19
C PRO A 174 31.20 -7.92 9.09
N GLU A 175 32.13 -8.70 8.52
CA GLU A 175 33.17 -9.42 9.25
C GLU A 175 33.93 -8.56 10.28
N SER A 176 34.17 -7.27 9.99
CA SER A 176 34.84 -6.34 10.91
C SER A 176 33.88 -5.46 11.73
N CYS A 177 32.62 -5.87 11.89
CA CYS A 177 31.50 -5.13 12.52
C CYS A 177 31.10 -3.80 11.86
N GLY A 178 31.88 -3.30 10.89
CA GLY A 178 31.51 -2.22 9.98
C GLY A 178 32.04 -0.85 10.37
N GLN A 179 31.65 0.16 9.59
CA GLN A 179 32.10 1.56 9.75
C GLN A 179 30.97 2.52 10.13
N ALA A 180 29.72 2.05 10.08
CA ALA A 180 28.54 2.77 10.53
C ALA A 180 27.57 1.83 11.24
N LEU A 181 26.91 2.36 12.26
CA LEU A 181 25.89 1.66 13.04
C LEU A 181 24.81 2.65 13.47
N LEU A 182 23.72 2.71 12.71
CA LEU A 182 22.64 3.67 12.97
C LEU A 182 21.67 3.18 14.06
N ASN A 183 21.70 1.88 14.34
CA ASN A 183 20.90 1.25 15.39
C ASN A 183 21.60 1.21 16.75
N GLY A 184 22.79 1.79 16.89
CA GLY A 184 23.55 1.80 18.14
C GLY A 184 22.83 2.55 19.28
N GLN A 185 23.44 2.57 20.46
CA GLN A 185 22.83 3.19 21.63
C GLN A 185 22.68 4.71 21.44
N TYR A 186 21.56 5.27 21.90
CA TYR A 186 21.37 6.72 21.88
C TYR A 186 22.14 7.35 23.05
N LEU A 187 23.40 7.71 22.81
CA LEU A 187 24.29 8.21 23.86
C LEU A 187 24.18 9.72 23.99
N THR A 188 23.79 10.19 25.18
CA THR A 188 23.75 11.60 25.53
C THR A 188 24.88 11.96 26.51
N GLY A 189 25.45 13.15 26.37
CA GLY A 189 26.41 13.70 27.33
C GLY A 189 27.85 13.16 27.28
N CYS A 190 28.18 12.22 26.39
CA CYS A 190 29.57 11.75 26.19
C CYS A 190 30.29 12.40 25.00
N ASN A 191 29.57 13.09 24.12
CA ASN A 191 30.19 13.72 22.97
C ASN A 191 31.19 14.82 23.41
N PRO A 192 32.33 14.94 22.72
CA PRO A 192 32.65 14.28 21.46
C PRO A 192 33.48 12.97 21.60
N TYR A 193 33.54 12.39 22.81
CA TYR A 193 34.34 11.20 23.15
C TYR A 193 33.51 10.14 23.90
N CYS A 194 32.60 9.51 23.18
CA CYS A 194 31.84 8.37 23.65
C CYS A 194 32.67 7.07 23.63
N PRO A 195 32.21 6.02 24.34
CA PRO A 195 32.75 4.67 24.20
C PRO A 195 32.78 4.24 22.73
N TRP A 196 33.88 3.60 22.34
CA TRP A 196 34.13 3.26 20.94
C TRP A 196 33.04 2.33 20.39
N ALA A 197 32.43 2.74 19.28
CA ALA A 197 31.39 2.02 18.52
C ALA A 197 30.13 1.63 19.31
N GLN A 198 29.86 2.27 20.45
CA GLN A 198 28.65 1.97 21.24
C GLN A 198 27.44 2.81 20.80
N GLY A 199 27.68 4.02 20.29
CA GLY A 199 26.65 4.98 19.93
C GLY A 199 26.08 4.79 18.52
N ILE A 200 25.33 5.78 18.06
CA ILE A 200 24.90 5.92 16.67
C ILE A 200 26.08 6.50 15.88
N VAL A 201 26.78 5.70 15.07
CA VAL A 201 28.07 6.11 14.51
C VAL A 201 28.10 6.13 12.97
N TRP A 202 28.90 7.06 12.45
CA TRP A 202 29.36 7.15 11.06
C TRP A 202 30.84 7.57 11.09
N GLU A 203 31.75 6.60 10.96
CA GLU A 203 33.18 6.73 11.25
C GLU A 203 33.87 7.93 10.56
N HIS A 204 33.55 8.20 9.30
CA HIS A 204 34.28 9.17 8.49
C HIS A 204 33.58 10.52 8.35
N TRP A 205 32.50 10.77 9.09
CA TRP A 205 31.89 12.10 9.13
C TRP A 205 32.53 12.99 10.21
N HIS A 206 32.57 12.53 11.45
CA HIS A 206 33.09 13.33 12.56
C HIS A 206 34.57 13.05 12.83
N ALA A 207 35.35 14.06 13.25
CA ALA A 207 36.79 13.91 13.51
C ALA A 207 37.14 12.87 14.61
N ASN A 208 36.18 12.51 15.45
CA ASN A 208 36.33 11.47 16.49
C ASN A 208 35.82 10.10 16.06
N GLY A 209 35.39 9.96 14.81
CA GLY A 209 34.86 8.77 14.17
C GLY A 209 33.96 7.93 15.06
N MET A 210 34.35 6.68 15.28
CA MET A 210 33.61 5.71 16.11
C MET A 210 33.37 6.12 17.58
N LYS A 211 33.96 7.23 18.05
CA LYS A 211 33.74 7.78 19.40
C LYS A 211 32.75 8.96 19.40
N TYR A 212 32.13 9.30 18.28
CA TYR A 212 31.10 10.32 18.23
C TYR A 212 29.73 9.68 17.98
N SER A 213 28.76 9.96 18.84
CA SER A 213 27.38 9.47 18.66
C SER A 213 26.51 10.57 18.05
N LEU A 214 25.89 10.29 16.91
CA LEU A 214 24.98 11.20 16.22
C LEU A 214 23.74 11.51 17.05
N LYS A 215 23.13 12.67 16.77
CA LYS A 215 21.91 13.14 17.44
C LYS A 215 20.66 12.65 16.71
N LYS A 216 20.62 12.75 15.39
CA LYS A 216 19.46 12.33 14.60
C LYS A 216 19.90 11.48 13.42
N THR A 217 19.18 10.39 13.16
CA THR A 217 19.34 9.62 11.92
C THR A 217 17.99 9.21 11.38
N VAL A 218 17.82 9.28 10.07
CA VAL A 218 16.63 8.78 9.39
C VAL A 218 17.06 7.95 8.21
N MET A 219 16.68 6.69 8.16
CA MET A 219 16.79 5.87 6.95
C MET A 219 15.42 5.85 6.28
N MET A 220 15.38 6.15 5.00
CA MET A 220 14.15 6.18 4.23
C MET A 220 14.37 5.59 2.84
N ILE A 221 13.37 4.89 2.31
CA ILE A 221 13.42 4.24 1.01
C ILE A 221 12.36 4.77 0.07
N ARG A 222 12.67 4.74 -1.22
CA ARG A 222 11.74 5.11 -2.30
C ARG A 222 12.07 4.28 -3.54
N PRO A 223 11.13 3.95 -4.42
CA PRO A 223 11.43 3.23 -5.66
C PRO A 223 12.46 3.98 -6.52
N SER A 224 13.49 3.31 -7.04
CA SER A 224 14.58 3.94 -7.81
C SER A 224 14.12 4.57 -9.14
N GLY A 225 12.94 4.19 -9.63
CA GLY A 225 12.32 4.78 -10.81
C GLY A 225 11.55 6.07 -10.52
N PHE A 226 11.48 6.54 -9.27
CA PHE A 226 10.66 7.69 -8.91
C PHE A 226 11.07 8.99 -9.64
N PRO A 227 10.12 9.79 -10.16
CA PRO A 227 8.69 9.50 -10.25
C PRO A 227 8.41 8.60 -11.46
N ALA A 228 8.08 7.33 -11.20
CA ALA A 228 7.56 6.42 -12.22
C ALA A 228 6.58 5.46 -11.58
N SER A 229 5.40 5.97 -11.25
CA SER A 229 4.27 5.09 -11.00
C SER A 229 3.08 5.60 -11.83
N PRO A 230 2.51 4.78 -12.73
CA PRO A 230 1.34 5.14 -13.51
C PRO A 230 0.09 4.96 -12.63
N PHE A 231 0.05 5.60 -11.46
CA PHE A 231 -1.20 5.64 -10.70
C PHE A 231 -2.14 6.58 -11.43
N ASN A 232 -3.28 6.03 -11.85
CA ASN A 232 -4.40 6.85 -12.28
C ASN A 232 -4.84 7.68 -11.07
N THR A 233 -4.62 8.99 -11.16
CA THR A 233 -5.24 9.94 -10.23
C THR A 233 -6.71 10.12 -10.61
N CYS A 234 -7.50 10.72 -9.73
CA CYS A 234 -8.83 11.19 -10.11
C CYS A 234 -8.70 12.15 -11.30
N GLN A 235 -9.46 11.88 -12.36
CA GLN A 235 -9.48 12.65 -13.59
C GLN A 235 -10.64 13.65 -13.57
N ASN A 236 -10.65 14.57 -14.54
CA ASN A 236 -11.79 15.44 -14.83
C ASN A 236 -12.38 16.22 -13.62
N GLY A 237 -11.51 16.64 -12.69
CA GLY A 237 -11.93 17.39 -11.50
C GLY A 237 -12.40 16.51 -10.33
N GLY A 238 -12.24 15.19 -10.41
CA GLY A 238 -12.47 14.28 -9.29
C GLY A 238 -11.57 14.60 -8.10
N THR A 239 -12.13 14.48 -6.90
CA THR A 239 -11.42 14.73 -5.64
C THR A 239 -11.13 13.41 -4.94
N MET A 240 -9.87 13.18 -4.58
CA MET A 240 -9.46 11.97 -3.86
C MET A 240 -9.74 12.09 -2.37
N ALA A 241 -10.29 11.04 -1.78
CA ALA A 241 -10.49 10.93 -0.34
C ALA A 241 -10.13 9.53 0.15
N GLU A 242 -9.83 9.39 1.44
CA GLU A 242 -9.86 8.07 2.07
C GLU A 242 -11.26 7.48 1.91
N GLY A 243 -11.34 6.24 1.44
CA GLY A 243 -12.59 5.50 1.35
C GLY A 243 -13.05 5.09 2.75
N THR A 244 -12.50 3.99 3.27
CA THR A 244 -12.77 3.55 4.64
C THR A 244 -11.64 4.02 5.57
N PRO A 245 -11.90 4.85 6.59
CA PRO A 245 -10.88 5.35 7.49
C PRO A 245 -10.03 4.23 8.09
N GLY A 246 -8.70 4.41 8.11
CA GLY A 246 -7.75 3.46 8.70
C GLY A 246 -7.44 2.21 7.86
N THR A 247 -8.05 2.06 6.67
CA THR A 247 -7.72 0.94 5.76
C THR A 247 -6.59 1.25 4.79
N GLY A 248 -6.22 2.53 4.65
CA GLY A 248 -5.28 2.98 3.62
C GLY A 248 -5.81 2.84 2.20
N VAL A 249 -7.13 2.69 2.02
CA VAL A 249 -7.78 2.61 0.70
C VAL A 249 -8.35 3.97 0.33
N TYR A 250 -8.09 4.41 -0.90
CA TYR A 250 -8.57 5.69 -1.42
C TYR A 250 -9.60 5.50 -2.53
N THR A 251 -10.49 6.49 -2.66
CA THR A 251 -11.53 6.55 -3.69
C THR A 251 -11.62 7.96 -4.28
N CYS A 252 -12.09 8.05 -5.52
CA CYS A 252 -12.39 9.32 -6.17
C CYS A 252 -13.86 9.68 -5.96
N THR A 253 -14.12 10.93 -5.59
CA THR A 253 -15.44 11.55 -5.65
C THR A 253 -15.53 12.31 -6.97
N CYS A 254 -16.40 11.87 -7.87
CA CYS A 254 -16.51 12.44 -9.22
C CYS A 254 -17.51 13.60 -9.26
N PRO A 255 -17.25 14.65 -10.08
CA PRO A 255 -18.27 15.62 -10.44
C PRO A 255 -19.44 14.95 -11.16
N ALA A 256 -20.61 15.61 -11.18
CA ALA A 256 -21.85 15.03 -11.71
C ALA A 256 -21.76 14.52 -13.16
N ASP A 257 -20.88 15.12 -13.98
CA ASP A 257 -20.72 14.74 -15.39
C ASP A 257 -19.73 13.58 -15.61
N TRP A 258 -19.22 12.95 -14.54
CA TRP A 258 -18.20 11.90 -14.62
C TRP A 258 -18.48 10.74 -13.67
N GLU A 259 -18.17 9.53 -14.12
CA GLU A 259 -18.34 8.27 -13.37
C GLU A 259 -17.10 7.38 -13.46
N TRP A 260 -17.19 6.20 -12.83
CA TRP A 260 -16.12 5.21 -12.61
C TRP A 260 -15.12 5.54 -11.50
N ALA A 261 -14.20 4.60 -11.26
CA ALA A 261 -13.31 4.60 -10.10
C ALA A 261 -12.33 5.79 -10.07
N PHE A 262 -12.03 6.38 -11.24
CA PHE A 262 -11.10 7.49 -11.41
C PHE A 262 -11.74 8.68 -12.14
N CYS A 263 -13.07 8.73 -12.28
CA CYS A 263 -13.79 9.80 -13.00
C CYS A 263 -13.38 9.91 -14.47
N GLU A 264 -13.01 8.80 -15.09
CA GLU A 264 -12.44 8.74 -16.43
C GLU A 264 -13.49 8.62 -17.53
N GLN A 265 -14.76 8.39 -17.19
CA GLN A 265 -15.85 8.30 -18.16
C GLN A 265 -16.92 9.34 -17.90
N ALA A 266 -17.46 9.91 -18.97
CA ALA A 266 -18.58 10.84 -18.85
C ALA A 266 -19.80 10.11 -18.28
N ALA A 267 -20.52 10.76 -17.37
CA ALA A 267 -21.86 10.35 -16.95
C ALA A 267 -22.80 10.56 -18.15
N ILE A 268 -23.06 9.49 -18.89
CA ILE A 268 -23.98 9.51 -20.03
C ILE A 268 -25.33 9.07 -19.49
N ASP A 269 -26.35 9.93 -19.59
CA ASP A 269 -27.73 9.54 -19.35
C ASP A 269 -28.19 8.66 -20.51
N ASP A 270 -28.06 7.35 -20.35
CA ASP A 270 -28.44 6.33 -21.33
C ASP A 270 -29.97 6.28 -21.50
N CYS A 271 -30.72 6.86 -20.56
CA CYS A 271 -32.16 7.02 -20.60
C CYS A 271 -32.63 8.27 -21.38
N ALA A 272 -31.72 9.18 -21.76
CA ALA A 272 -32.07 10.41 -22.47
C ALA A 272 -32.82 10.17 -23.80
N SER A 273 -32.60 9.02 -24.44
CA SER A 273 -33.28 8.61 -25.67
C SER A 273 -34.66 7.97 -25.45
N SER A 274 -35.09 7.79 -24.19
CA SER A 274 -36.30 7.07 -23.79
C SER A 274 -36.42 5.69 -24.44
N PRO A 275 -35.44 4.78 -24.19
CA PRO A 275 -35.36 3.50 -24.90
C PRO A 275 -36.48 2.50 -24.52
N CYS A 276 -37.07 2.63 -23.33
CA CYS A 276 -38.12 1.73 -22.84
C CYS A 276 -39.50 2.12 -23.40
N THR A 277 -40.17 1.20 -24.08
CA THR A 277 -41.48 1.43 -24.73
C THR A 277 -42.63 1.35 -23.74
N HIS A 278 -42.68 0.28 -22.94
CA HIS A 278 -43.68 0.04 -21.90
C HIS A 278 -43.00 -0.25 -20.55
N GLY A 279 -42.21 0.70 -20.07
CA GLY A 279 -41.44 0.54 -18.84
C GLY A 279 -40.73 1.81 -18.39
N THR A 280 -40.17 1.77 -17.19
CA THR A 280 -39.34 2.86 -16.65
C THR A 280 -37.88 2.56 -16.96
N CYS A 281 -37.18 3.51 -17.60
CA CYS A 281 -35.75 3.42 -17.83
C CYS A 281 -34.97 3.68 -16.54
N VAL A 282 -33.96 2.85 -16.29
CA VAL A 282 -33.00 2.99 -15.20
C VAL A 282 -31.63 3.12 -15.83
N ASP A 283 -31.02 4.28 -15.62
CA ASP A 283 -29.68 4.62 -16.08
C ASP A 283 -28.62 3.76 -15.38
N GLY A 284 -27.49 3.54 -16.04
CA GLY A 284 -26.43 2.65 -15.59
C GLY A 284 -25.09 2.97 -16.23
N LEU A 285 -24.07 2.18 -15.91
CA LEU A 285 -22.70 2.46 -16.36
C LEU A 285 -22.55 2.19 -17.87
N ASN A 286 -22.64 3.24 -18.71
CA ASN A 286 -22.71 3.12 -20.18
C ASN A 286 -23.73 2.06 -20.63
N SER A 287 -24.83 1.96 -19.91
CA SER A 287 -25.90 1.01 -20.17
C SER A 287 -27.18 1.50 -19.50
N TYR A 288 -28.32 1.06 -20.00
CA TYR A 288 -29.59 1.24 -19.32
C TYR A 288 -30.25 -0.10 -19.09
N SER A 289 -31.22 -0.12 -18.19
CA SER A 289 -32.16 -1.23 -18.03
C SER A 289 -33.59 -0.72 -18.01
N CYS A 290 -34.52 -1.54 -18.51
CA CYS A 290 -35.94 -1.21 -18.50
C CYS A 290 -36.67 -2.04 -17.45
N ASN A 291 -37.34 -1.37 -16.51
CA ASN A 291 -38.32 -1.99 -15.63
C ASN A 291 -39.67 -2.05 -16.36
N CYS A 292 -39.96 -3.18 -16.98
CA CYS A 292 -41.19 -3.35 -17.76
C CYS A 292 -42.45 -3.29 -16.92
N GLU A 293 -43.47 -2.65 -17.48
CA GLU A 293 -44.83 -2.70 -16.96
C GLU A 293 -45.37 -4.14 -17.02
N ALA A 294 -46.36 -4.44 -16.18
CA ALA A 294 -46.95 -5.78 -16.16
C ALA A 294 -47.60 -6.10 -17.51
N GLY A 295 -47.36 -7.30 -18.04
CA GLY A 295 -47.78 -7.72 -19.38
C GLY A 295 -46.80 -7.38 -20.51
N TRP A 296 -45.62 -6.83 -20.21
CA TRP A 296 -44.57 -6.52 -21.18
C TRP A 296 -43.23 -7.16 -20.82
N GLU A 297 -42.47 -7.53 -21.84
CA GLU A 297 -41.13 -8.10 -21.77
C GLU A 297 -40.25 -7.61 -22.94
N GLY A 298 -38.99 -8.04 -22.95
CA GLY A 298 -37.97 -7.57 -23.90
C GLY A 298 -37.00 -6.57 -23.26
N VAL A 299 -35.88 -6.30 -23.94
CA VAL A 299 -34.84 -5.39 -23.43
C VAL A 299 -35.38 -3.97 -23.27
N ASN A 300 -36.30 -3.58 -24.16
CA ASN A 300 -36.92 -2.27 -24.22
C ASN A 300 -38.42 -2.33 -23.87
N CYS A 301 -38.88 -3.42 -23.26
CA CYS A 301 -40.29 -3.66 -22.97
C CYS A 301 -41.19 -3.50 -24.21
N GLU A 302 -40.69 -3.97 -25.35
CA GLU A 302 -41.32 -3.83 -26.67
C GLU A 302 -42.26 -4.99 -27.01
N THR A 303 -42.18 -6.09 -26.26
CA THR A 303 -42.91 -7.32 -26.53
C THR A 303 -44.00 -7.51 -25.50
N GLY A 304 -45.25 -7.64 -25.96
CA GLY A 304 -46.35 -8.06 -25.08
C GLY A 304 -46.15 -9.51 -24.67
N ILE A 305 -46.27 -9.80 -23.38
CA ILE A 305 -46.27 -11.18 -22.87
C ILE A 305 -47.51 -11.86 -23.46
N ASN A 306 -47.34 -13.08 -23.96
CA ASN A 306 -48.45 -13.92 -24.37
C ASN A 306 -48.78 -14.90 -23.24
N GLU A 307 -49.78 -14.58 -22.43
CA GLU A 307 -50.19 -15.39 -21.29
C GLU A 307 -50.75 -16.75 -21.71
N CYS A 308 -51.20 -16.87 -22.96
CA CYS A 308 -51.64 -18.14 -23.55
C CYS A 308 -50.50 -19.09 -23.95
N SER A 309 -49.24 -18.63 -23.99
CA SER A 309 -48.08 -19.45 -24.40
C SER A 309 -47.87 -20.70 -23.52
N SER A 310 -48.28 -20.63 -22.25
CA SER A 310 -48.25 -21.74 -21.30
C SER A 310 -49.42 -22.73 -21.45
N SER A 311 -50.33 -22.48 -22.39
CA SER A 311 -51.58 -23.25 -22.59
C SER A 311 -52.41 -23.40 -21.31
N PRO A 312 -52.82 -22.29 -20.65
CA PRO A 312 -53.53 -22.36 -19.37
C PRO A 312 -54.95 -22.96 -19.47
N CYS A 313 -55.58 -22.87 -20.64
CA CYS A 313 -56.91 -23.44 -20.88
C CYS A 313 -56.81 -24.93 -21.23
N THR A 314 -57.36 -25.80 -20.37
CA THR A 314 -57.27 -27.26 -20.55
C THR A 314 -58.26 -27.78 -21.60
N HIS A 315 -59.52 -27.35 -21.53
CA HIS A 315 -60.60 -27.70 -22.47
C HIS A 315 -61.29 -26.45 -23.00
N GLY A 316 -60.52 -25.59 -23.66
CA GLY A 316 -61.00 -24.32 -24.17
C GLY A 316 -60.00 -23.61 -25.05
N THR A 317 -60.46 -22.57 -25.74
CA THR A 317 -59.58 -21.67 -26.51
C THR A 317 -59.10 -20.55 -25.60
N CYS A 318 -57.77 -20.38 -25.50
CA CYS A 318 -57.17 -19.27 -24.77
C CYS A 318 -57.23 -17.98 -25.62
N ILE A 319 -57.66 -16.89 -24.99
CA ILE A 319 -57.64 -15.55 -25.55
C ILE A 319 -56.67 -14.72 -24.71
N ASP A 320 -55.63 -14.25 -25.37
CA ASP A 320 -54.57 -13.41 -24.81
C ASP A 320 -55.12 -12.02 -24.41
N GLY A 321 -54.56 -11.42 -23.37
CA GLY A 321 -54.99 -10.14 -22.82
C GLY A 321 -53.85 -9.43 -22.10
N LEU A 322 -53.96 -8.13 -21.85
CA LEU A 322 -52.87 -7.40 -21.21
C LEU A 322 -52.66 -7.90 -19.76
N ASN A 323 -51.51 -8.52 -19.48
CA ASN A 323 -51.18 -9.10 -18.16
C ASN A 323 -52.26 -10.09 -17.67
N SER A 324 -52.99 -10.73 -18.59
CA SER A 324 -54.13 -11.59 -18.27
C SER A 324 -54.51 -12.49 -19.45
N TYR A 325 -55.28 -13.55 -19.21
CA TYR A 325 -55.87 -14.35 -20.28
C TYR A 325 -57.32 -14.68 -19.94
N THR A 326 -58.10 -15.01 -20.97
CA THR A 326 -59.47 -15.51 -20.81
C THR A 326 -59.63 -16.82 -21.56
N CYS A 327 -60.14 -17.85 -20.87
CA CYS A 327 -60.47 -19.12 -21.51
C CYS A 327 -61.93 -19.15 -21.98
N THR A 328 -62.14 -19.47 -23.25
CA THR A 328 -63.47 -19.82 -23.78
C THR A 328 -63.64 -21.32 -23.73
N CYS A 329 -64.39 -21.81 -22.73
CA CYS A 329 -64.54 -23.24 -22.49
C CYS A 329 -65.38 -23.94 -23.55
N GLU A 330 -64.97 -25.16 -23.90
CA GLU A 330 -65.75 -26.07 -24.72
C GLU A 330 -67.02 -26.53 -23.98
N ALA A 331 -68.03 -26.99 -24.73
CA ALA A 331 -69.28 -27.45 -24.16
C ALA A 331 -69.05 -28.60 -23.16
N GLY A 332 -69.56 -28.43 -21.93
CA GLY A 332 -69.36 -29.39 -20.83
C GLY A 332 -68.22 -29.04 -19.87
N TRP A 333 -67.50 -27.93 -20.07
CA TRP A 333 -66.41 -27.47 -19.20
C TRP A 333 -66.62 -26.03 -18.68
N THR A 334 -66.08 -25.72 -17.50
CA THR A 334 -66.18 -24.43 -16.81
C THR A 334 -64.95 -24.15 -15.90
N GLY A 335 -64.95 -22.98 -15.26
CA GLY A 335 -63.85 -22.43 -14.47
C GLY A 335 -62.84 -21.63 -15.30
N ASP A 336 -62.01 -20.83 -14.64
CA ASP A 336 -61.09 -19.87 -15.29
C ASP A 336 -60.13 -20.52 -16.30
N ASN A 337 -59.78 -21.80 -16.08
CA ASN A 337 -58.88 -22.60 -16.93
C ASN A 337 -59.61 -23.72 -17.71
N CYS A 338 -60.94 -23.76 -17.68
CA CYS A 338 -61.75 -24.82 -18.29
C CYS A 338 -61.36 -26.25 -17.88
N ALA A 339 -60.95 -26.41 -16.62
CA ALA A 339 -60.50 -27.69 -16.06
C ALA A 339 -61.58 -28.44 -15.28
N THR A 340 -62.79 -27.87 -15.15
CA THR A 340 -63.89 -28.44 -14.37
C THR A 340 -65.05 -28.84 -15.29
N VAL A 341 -65.59 -30.05 -15.13
CA VAL A 341 -66.75 -30.51 -15.90
C VAL A 341 -68.03 -29.85 -15.35
N CYS A 342 -68.89 -29.34 -16.23
CA CYS A 342 -70.23 -28.88 -15.88
C CYS A 342 -71.09 -30.09 -15.51
N LEU A 343 -71.38 -30.27 -14.22
CA LEU A 343 -72.37 -31.24 -13.77
C LEU A 343 -73.77 -30.66 -14.06
N ASN A 344 -74.56 -31.38 -14.85
CA ASN A 344 -75.98 -31.08 -15.10
C ASN A 344 -76.83 -31.27 -13.84
#